data_AF-A0A0D0A4N4-F1
#
_entry.id   AF-A0A0D0A4N4-F1
#
_cell.length_a   1.000
_cell.length_b   1.000
_cell.length_c   1.000
_cell.angle_alpha   90.00
_cell.angle_beta   90.00
_cell.angle_gamma   90.00
#
_symmetry.space_group_name_H-M   'P 1'
#
loop_
_entity.id
_entity.type
_entity.pdbx_description
1 polymer ?
#
loop_
_entity_poly.entity_id
_entity_poly.type
_entity_poly.pdbx_seq_one_letter_code
_entity_poly.pdbx_strand_id
1 'polypeptide(L)'
;LQYNHVELQQTVDEGVSSLNAKQRVVFDAIVNDAMSRDEHRPGYAYFVHSAGGCGKTYLCKLIASKLRAEGKIVLCVASSGIASLLLPGGRTAHSRFKIPIPVHEDSSCNIKKNDVNHELLKATSLII
;
A
#
# COMPACT_ATOMS: atom_id res chain seq x y z
N LEU A 1 10.48 8.27 -5.45
CA LEU A 1 9.15 8.88 -5.26
C LEU A 1 9.37 10.10 -4.38
N GLN A 2 9.18 11.32 -4.89
CA GLN A 2 9.37 12.53 -4.11
C GLN A 2 7.99 12.99 -3.64
N TYR A 3 7.70 12.80 -2.36
CA TYR A 3 6.44 13.22 -1.76
C TYR A 3 6.67 14.48 -0.93
N ASN A 4 5.67 15.36 -0.88
CA ASN A 4 5.66 16.45 0.07
C ASN A 4 5.29 15.90 1.46
N HIS A 5 6.31 15.67 2.28
CA HIS A 5 6.14 15.07 3.61
C HIS A 5 5.28 15.92 4.55
N VAL A 6 5.34 17.25 4.42
CA VAL A 6 4.57 18.18 5.26
C VAL A 6 3.08 18.09 4.94
N GLU A 7 2.73 18.14 3.66
CA GLU A 7 1.35 18.04 3.18
C GLU A 7 0.74 16.66 3.49
N LEU A 8 1.54 15.60 3.35
CA LEU A 8 1.11 14.26 3.75
C LEU A 8 0.86 14.18 5.26
N GLN A 9 1.70 14.79 6.09
CA GLN A 9 1.51 14.77 7.53
C GLN A 9 0.25 15.53 7.94
N GLN A 10 -0.04 16.68 7.33
CA GLN A 10 -1.30 17.41 7.55
C GLN A 10 -2.51 16.55 7.18
N THR A 11 -2.49 15.93 5.99
CA THR A 11 -3.54 15.00 5.54
C THR A 11 -3.75 13.85 6.53
N VAL A 12 -2.66 13.36 7.12
CA VAL A 12 -2.68 12.27 8.10
C VAL A 12 -3.29 12.72 9.41
N ASP A 13 -2.90 13.89 9.93
CA ASP A 13 -3.39 14.40 11.21
C ASP A 13 -4.91 14.62 11.16
N GLU A 14 -5.39 15.26 10.08
CA GLU A 14 -6.82 15.44 9.83
C GLU A 14 -7.52 14.08 9.66
N GLY A 15 -6.94 13.18 8.87
CA GLY A 15 -7.57 11.91 8.55
C GLY A 15 -7.68 10.97 9.75
N VAL A 16 -6.62 10.87 10.57
CA VAL A 16 -6.59 10.04 11.78
C VAL A 16 -7.62 10.51 12.80
N SER A 17 -7.84 11.82 12.91
CA SER A 17 -8.87 12.38 13.80
C SER A 17 -10.30 11.99 13.41
N SER A 18 -10.52 11.68 12.12
CA SER A 18 -11.84 11.34 11.59
C SER A 18 -12.17 9.84 11.60
N LEU A 19 -11.21 8.97 11.96
CA LEU A 19 -11.41 7.52 11.96
C LEU A 19 -12.40 7.10 13.04
N ASN A 20 -13.31 6.20 12.69
CA ASN A 20 -14.09 5.49 13.72
C ASN A 20 -13.22 4.46 14.46
N ALA A 21 -13.69 3.99 15.62
CA ALA A 21 -12.93 3.08 16.48
C ALA A 21 -12.42 1.81 15.76
N LYS A 22 -13.21 1.21 14.87
CA LYS A 22 -12.81 -0.01 14.14
C LYS A 22 -11.74 0.29 13.09
N GLN A 23 -11.89 1.39 12.36
CA GLN A 23 -10.89 1.82 11.39
C GLN A 23 -9.58 2.21 12.08
N ARG A 24 -9.65 2.85 13.25
CA ARG A 24 -8.48 3.21 14.07
C ARG A 24 -7.68 1.98 14.49
N VAL A 25 -8.36 0.92 14.96
CA VAL A 25 -7.70 -0.35 15.31
C VAL A 25 -6.94 -0.94 14.11
N VAL A 26 -7.56 -0.95 12.92
CA VAL A 26 -6.90 -1.46 11.71
C VAL A 26 -5.74 -0.57 11.28
N PHE A 27 -5.92 0.75 11.33
CA PHE A 27 -4.89 1.72 11.01
C PHE A 27 -3.66 1.53 11.90
N ASP A 28 -3.86 1.52 13.22
CA ASP A 28 -2.77 1.43 14.19
C ASP A 28 -2.02 0.09 14.03
N ALA A 29 -2.74 -1.03 13.86
CA ALA A 29 -2.12 -2.34 13.67
C ALA A 29 -1.20 -2.38 12.43
N ILE A 30 -1.71 -1.94 11.27
CA ILE A 30 -0.95 -1.98 10.01
C ILE A 30 0.22 -0.99 10.04
N VAL A 31 0.01 0.22 10.56
CA VAL A 31 1.06 1.25 10.62
C VAL A 31 2.18 0.84 11.57
N ASN A 32 1.86 0.35 12.77
CA ASN A 32 2.87 -0.10 13.73
C ASN A 32 3.73 -1.24 13.15
N ASP A 33 3.10 -2.15 12.43
CA ASP A 33 3.80 -3.27 11.80
C ASP A 33 4.71 -2.84 10.66
N ALA A 34 4.22 -1.97 9.77
CA ALA A 34 5.02 -1.45 8.66
C ALA A 34 6.13 -0.49 9.13
N MET A 35 6.01 0.09 10.32
CA MET A 35 7.02 0.96 10.93
C MET A 35 8.07 0.21 11.75
N SER A 36 7.83 -1.06 12.08
CA SER A 36 8.77 -1.91 12.81
C SER A 36 10.15 -1.92 12.15
N ARG A 37 11.21 -1.89 12.98
CA ARG A 37 12.62 -1.97 12.55
C ARG A 37 13.25 -3.35 12.77
N ASP A 38 12.47 -4.30 13.28
CA ASP A 38 12.93 -5.67 13.49
C ASP A 38 13.01 -6.42 12.14
N GLU A 39 14.23 -6.62 11.66
CA GLU A 39 14.53 -7.32 10.40
C GLU A 39 14.25 -8.83 10.49
N HIS A 40 14.14 -9.40 11.69
CA HIS A 40 13.84 -10.81 11.90
C HIS A 40 12.33 -11.07 12.06
N ARG A 41 11.53 -10.01 12.02
CA ARG A 41 10.08 -10.11 12.16
C ARG A 41 9.48 -10.78 10.92
N PRO A 42 8.55 -11.75 11.08
CA PRO A 42 7.85 -12.34 9.95
C PRO A 42 7.02 -11.27 9.21
N GLY A 43 6.83 -11.43 7.90
CA GLY A 43 5.91 -10.59 7.15
C GLY A 43 4.46 -10.78 7.61
N TYR A 44 3.66 -9.71 7.61
CA TYR A 44 2.24 -9.75 7.94
C TYR A 44 1.38 -9.59 6.69
N ALA A 45 0.26 -10.30 6.69
CA ALA A 45 -0.81 -10.12 5.72
C ALA A 45 -2.09 -9.75 6.47
N TYR A 46 -2.74 -8.68 6.01
CA TYR A 46 -3.99 -8.19 6.57
C TYR A 46 -5.10 -8.29 5.54
N PHE A 47 -6.25 -8.86 5.92
CA PHE A 47 -7.46 -8.83 5.11
C PHE A 47 -8.52 -7.95 5.76
N VAL A 48 -8.75 -6.77 5.17
CA VAL A 48 -9.73 -5.80 5.69
C VAL A 48 -11.08 -6.04 5.02
N HIS A 49 -11.98 -6.71 5.73
CA HIS A 49 -13.32 -7.01 5.23
C HIS A 49 -14.36 -5.99 5.73
N SER A 50 -15.17 -5.47 4.81
CA SER A 50 -16.33 -4.63 5.13
C SER A 50 -17.30 -4.57 3.96
N ALA A 51 -18.55 -4.18 4.23
CA ALA A 51 -19.52 -3.85 3.18
C ALA A 51 -19.07 -2.65 2.32
N GLY A 52 -19.76 -2.45 1.19
CA GLY A 52 -19.61 -1.24 0.37
C GLY A 52 -19.88 0.02 1.20
N GLY A 53 -19.13 1.10 0.94
CA GLY A 53 -19.34 2.38 1.62
C GLY A 53 -18.69 2.53 3.01
N CYS A 54 -18.13 1.47 3.63
CA CYS A 54 -17.51 1.61 4.98
C CYS A 54 -16.10 2.24 4.99
N GLY A 55 -15.69 2.92 3.93
CA GLY A 55 -14.43 3.68 3.92
C GLY A 55 -13.14 2.86 3.79
N LYS A 56 -13.17 1.61 3.25
CA LYS A 56 -11.93 0.82 3.03
C LYS A 56 -10.89 1.58 2.20
N THR A 57 -11.32 2.14 1.07
CA THR A 57 -10.44 2.93 0.21
C THR A 57 -9.87 4.14 0.94
N TYR A 58 -10.69 4.83 1.75
CA TYR A 58 -10.25 5.94 2.57
C TYR A 58 -9.15 5.52 3.57
N LEU A 59 -9.38 4.41 4.29
CA LEU A 59 -8.40 3.84 5.22
C LEU A 59 -7.09 3.46 4.50
N CYS A 60 -7.17 2.80 3.33
CA CYS A 60 -6.00 2.47 2.52
C CYS A 60 -5.19 3.71 2.11
N LYS A 61 -5.86 4.80 1.69
CA LYS A 61 -5.19 6.07 1.36
C LYS A 61 -4.46 6.63 2.57
N LEU A 62 -5.13 6.64 3.73
CA LEU A 62 -4.58 7.22 4.94
C LEU A 62 -3.36 6.45 5.45
N ILE A 63 -3.39 5.12 5.41
CA ILE A 63 -2.23 4.25 5.73
C ILE A 63 -1.07 4.55 4.78
N ALA A 64 -1.34 4.63 3.47
CA ALA A 64 -0.32 4.96 2.49
C ALA A 64 0.30 6.35 2.75
N SER A 65 -0.53 7.35 3.04
CA SER A 65 -0.07 8.71 3.37
C SER A 65 0.77 8.73 4.64
N LYS A 66 0.36 8.04 5.71
CA LYS A 66 1.12 7.99 6.97
C LYS A 66 2.51 7.41 6.75
N LEU A 67 2.60 6.25 6.10
CA LEU A 67 3.89 5.60 5.86
C LEU A 67 4.77 6.41 4.90
N ARG A 68 4.19 7.05 3.88
CA ARG A 68 4.94 7.92 2.97
C ARG A 68 5.42 9.21 3.64
N ALA A 69 4.64 9.78 4.56
CA ALA A 69 5.06 10.92 5.37
C ALA A 69 6.32 10.57 6.18
N GLU A 70 6.41 9.33 6.68
CA GLU A 70 7.57 8.76 7.38
C GLU A 70 8.71 8.29 6.45
N GLY A 71 8.64 8.58 5.14
CA GLY A 71 9.69 8.21 4.17
C GLY A 71 9.67 6.75 3.72
N LYS A 72 8.66 5.97 4.10
CA LYS A 72 8.53 4.57 3.66
C LYS A 72 8.00 4.48 2.22
N ILE A 73 8.37 3.40 1.53
CA ILE A 73 7.86 3.10 0.19
C ILE A 73 6.61 2.22 0.32
N VAL A 74 5.48 2.74 -0.19
CA VAL A 74 4.20 2.01 -0.23
C VAL A 74 3.75 1.84 -1.67
N LEU A 75 3.51 0.59 -2.08
CA LEU A 75 2.95 0.26 -3.38
C LEU A 75 1.44 0.11 -3.26
N CYS A 76 0.69 1.05 -3.83
CA CYS A 76 -0.76 0.92 -3.97
C CYS A 76 -1.08 0.17 -5.27
N VAL A 77 -1.74 -0.97 -5.14
CA VAL A 77 -2.06 -1.89 -6.22
C VAL A 77 -3.56 -2.17 -6.23
N ALA A 78 -4.14 -2.25 -7.42
CA ALA A 78 -5.53 -2.65 -7.58
C ALA A 78 -5.68 -3.70 -8.69
N SER A 79 -6.78 -4.44 -8.70
CA SER A 79 -7.07 -5.40 -9.77
C SER A 79 -7.43 -4.72 -11.09
N SER A 80 -8.19 -3.62 -11.03
CA SER A 80 -8.67 -2.87 -12.20
C SER A 80 -8.03 -1.47 -12.33
N GLY A 81 -8.01 -0.96 -13.56
CA GLY A 81 -7.52 0.39 -13.84
C GLY A 81 -8.30 1.46 -13.07
N ILE A 82 -9.63 1.38 -13.08
CA ILE A 82 -10.49 2.33 -12.37
C ILE A 82 -10.25 2.30 -10.86
N ALA A 83 -10.11 1.12 -10.25
CA ALA A 83 -9.81 1.01 -8.83
C ALA A 83 -8.43 1.60 -8.49
N SER A 84 -7.45 1.46 -9.39
CA SER A 84 -6.11 2.02 -9.17
C SER A 84 -6.10 3.55 -9.12
N LEU A 85 -7.00 4.23 -9.86
CA LEU A 85 -7.14 5.69 -9.83
C LEU A 85 -7.59 6.21 -8.46
N LEU A 86 -8.28 5.37 -7.69
CA LEU A 86 -8.71 5.74 -6.35
C LEU A 86 -7.54 5.74 -5.35
N LEU A 87 -6.42 5.07 -5.65
CA LEU A 87 -5.28 4.99 -4.74
C LEU A 87 -4.15 5.94 -5.20
N PRO A 88 -3.46 6.62 -4.26
CA PRO A 88 -2.42 7.59 -4.60
C PRO A 88 -1.20 6.91 -5.26
N GLY A 89 -0.95 7.24 -6.53
CA GLY A 89 0.07 6.58 -7.34
C GLY A 89 -0.27 5.12 -7.65
N GLY A 90 -1.55 4.77 -7.62
CA GLY A 90 -2.05 3.43 -7.83
C GLY A 90 -1.70 2.88 -9.20
N ARG A 91 -1.45 1.58 -9.25
CA ARG A 91 -1.26 0.81 -10.49
C ARG A 91 -2.05 -0.47 -10.44
N THR A 92 -2.37 -1.03 -11.59
CA THR A 92 -2.93 -2.39 -11.63
C THR A 92 -1.88 -3.41 -11.22
N ALA A 93 -2.29 -4.55 -10.65
CA ALA A 93 -1.39 -5.66 -10.35
C ALA A 93 -0.57 -6.09 -11.57
N HIS A 94 -1.22 -6.15 -12.74
CA HIS A 94 -0.57 -6.44 -14.02
C HIS A 94 0.59 -5.49 -14.33
N SER A 95 0.36 -4.19 -14.22
CA SER A 95 1.39 -3.19 -14.52
C SER A 95 2.46 -3.07 -13.44
N ARG A 96 2.12 -3.26 -12.16
CA ARG A 96 3.04 -3.17 -11.03
C ARG A 96 3.99 -4.37 -10.97
N PHE A 97 3.44 -5.57 -11.15
CA PHE A 97 4.19 -6.81 -11.01
C PHE A 97 4.63 -7.42 -12.35
N LYS A 98 4.32 -6.77 -13.47
CA LYS A 98 4.64 -7.26 -14.83
C LYS A 98 4.05 -8.65 -15.09
N ILE A 99 2.80 -8.85 -14.65
CA ILE A 99 2.05 -10.09 -14.91
C ILE A 99 1.70 -10.10 -16.41
N PRO A 100 1.99 -11.20 -17.14
CA PRO A 100 1.69 -11.30 -18.57
C PRO A 100 0.18 -11.26 -18.83
N ILE A 101 -0.19 -10.85 -20.03
CA ILE A 101 -1.57 -10.91 -20.54
C ILE A 101 -1.48 -11.54 -21.94
N PRO A 102 -2.07 -12.73 -22.18
CA PRO A 102 -2.88 -13.54 -21.26
C PRO A 102 -2.08 -14.17 -20.10
N VAL A 103 -2.79 -14.55 -19.02
CA VAL A 103 -2.25 -15.29 -17.86
C VAL A 103 -2.55 -16.78 -18.03
N HIS A 104 -1.55 -17.62 -17.79
CA HIS A 104 -1.62 -19.08 -17.80
C HIS A 104 -1.13 -19.66 -16.45
N GLU A 105 -1.35 -20.94 -16.19
CA GLU A 105 -1.00 -21.58 -14.90
C GLU A 105 0.50 -21.54 -14.58
N ASP A 106 1.34 -21.52 -15.61
CA ASP A 106 2.80 -21.42 -15.54
C ASP A 106 3.31 -19.97 -15.67
N SER A 107 2.41 -18.99 -15.75
CA SER A 107 2.79 -17.59 -15.85
C SER A 107 3.45 -17.10 -14.56
N SER A 108 4.55 -16.38 -14.73
CA SER A 108 5.24 -15.71 -13.63
C SER A 108 5.39 -14.21 -13.91
N CYS A 109 5.61 -13.44 -12.84
CA CYS A 109 5.87 -12.01 -12.93
C CYS A 109 7.18 -11.77 -13.68
N ASN A 110 7.16 -10.96 -14.75
CA ASN A 110 8.36 -10.65 -15.54
C ASN A 110 9.21 -9.57 -14.86
N ILE A 111 9.72 -9.88 -13.67
CA ILE A 111 10.62 -9.04 -12.86
C ILE A 111 11.96 -9.77 -12.75
N LYS A 112 13.00 -9.17 -13.34
CA LYS A 112 14.35 -9.72 -13.31
C LYS A 112 15.08 -9.27 -12.04
N LYS A 113 15.96 -10.13 -11.53
CA LYS A 113 16.89 -9.76 -10.45
C LYS A 113 17.71 -8.53 -10.86
N ASN A 114 17.91 -7.61 -9.93
CA ASN A 114 18.62 -6.34 -10.12
C ASN A 114 17.97 -5.35 -11.12
N ASP A 115 16.73 -5.60 -11.57
CA ASP A 115 15.95 -4.56 -12.27
C ASP A 115 15.39 -3.53 -11.26
N VAL A 116 15.04 -2.34 -11.75
CA VAL A 116 14.42 -1.27 -10.97
C VAL A 116 13.18 -1.74 -10.22
N ASN A 117 12.37 -2.63 -10.82
CA ASN A 117 11.19 -3.18 -10.12
C ASN A 117 11.56 -4.15 -9.00
N HIS A 118 12.66 -4.91 -9.15
CA HIS A 118 13.18 -5.77 -8.10
C HIS A 118 13.68 -4.96 -6.90
N GLU A 119 14.48 -3.91 -7.14
CA GLU A 119 14.94 -3.03 -6.07
C GLU A 119 13.78 -2.29 -5.39
N LEU A 120 12.79 -1.86 -6.17
CA LEU A 120 11.58 -1.25 -5.62
C LEU A 120 10.82 -2.21 -4.69
N LEU A 121 10.64 -3.48 -5.09
CA LEU A 121 9.97 -4.48 -4.25
C LEU A 121 10.75 -4.75 -2.97
N LYS A 122 12.07 -4.86 -3.05
CA LYS A 122 12.92 -5.04 -1.85
C LYS A 122 12.86 -3.87 -0.88
N ALA A 123 12.74 -2.65 -1.40
CA ALA A 123 12.65 -1.44 -0.58
C ALA A 123 11.21 -1.13 -0.10
N THR A 124 10.20 -1.87 -0.58
CA THR A 124 8.80 -1.63 -0.24
C THR A 124 8.49 -2.08 1.19
N SER A 125 7.91 -1.19 1.98
CA SER A 125 7.51 -1.48 3.37
C SER A 125 6.08 -1.98 3.48
N LEU A 126 5.22 -1.65 2.52
CA LEU A 126 3.84 -2.12 2.45
C LEU A 126 3.33 -2.19 1.01
N ILE A 127 2.60 -3.26 0.69
CA ILE A 127 1.79 -3.39 -0.51
C ILE A 127 0.32 -3.35 -0.08
N ILE A 128 -0.45 -2.44 -0.65
CA ILE A 128 -1.90 -2.29 -0.46
C ILE A 128 -2.60 -2.79 -1.71
#